data_AF-A0A3M7IHX4-F1
#
_entry.id   AF-A0A3M7IHX4-F1
#
_cell.length_a   1.000
_cell.length_b   1.000
_cell.length_c   1.000
_cell.angle_alpha   90.00
_cell.angle_beta   90.00
_cell.angle_gamma   90.00
#
_symmetry.space_group_name_H-M   'P 1'
#
loop_
_entity.id
_entity.type
_entity.pdbx_description
1 polymer ?
#
loop_
_entity_poly.entity_id
_entity_poly.type
_entity_poly.pdbx_seq_one_letter_code
_entity_poly.pdbx_strand_id
1 'polypeptide(L)'
;MSNAEGAGENSEWQKGGARFQGKRHSEYFDPCQEAADRSLKCLRRNGGDRGMCTDYFQAYKDCKQRWMEEMKEAKRKEGKSWFG
;
A
#
# COMPACT_ATOMS: atom_id res chain seq x y z
N MET A 1 -2.54 -14.19 20.64
CA MET A 1 -2.85 -12.76 20.58
C MET A 1 -2.49 -12.29 19.16
N SER A 2 -3.33 -12.61 18.17
CA SER A 2 -4.33 -11.71 17.55
C SER A 2 -3.65 -10.53 16.82
N ASN A 3 -3.70 -10.31 15.51
CA ASN A 3 -4.48 -10.87 14.41
C ASN A 3 -3.70 -10.67 13.11
N ALA A 4 -3.58 -11.74 12.32
CA ALA A 4 -3.33 -11.68 10.89
C ALA A 4 -4.65 -11.28 10.22
N GLU A 5 -4.93 -9.98 10.14
CA GLU A 5 -6.11 -9.46 9.45
C GLU A 5 -5.68 -8.39 8.45
N GLY A 6 -5.68 -8.80 7.18
CA GLY A 6 -5.49 -7.96 6.01
C GLY A 6 -5.80 -8.68 4.69
N ALA A 7 -6.51 -9.82 4.75
CA ALA A 7 -6.92 -10.59 3.58
C ALA A 7 -8.47 -10.64 3.56
N GLY A 8 -9.07 -9.85 2.65
CA GLY A 8 -10.52 -9.68 2.45
C GLY A 8 -11.06 -8.49 3.24
N GLU A 9 -11.59 -7.41 2.68
CA GLU A 9 -12.12 -7.12 1.35
C GLU A 9 -11.66 -5.70 0.89
N ASN A 10 -11.55 -5.55 -0.43
CA ASN A 10 -11.05 -4.40 -1.19
C ASN A 10 -9.52 -4.22 -1.26
N SER A 11 -8.97 -4.30 -2.48
CA SER A 11 -7.55 -4.10 -2.75
C SER A 11 -7.12 -2.65 -2.49
N GLU A 12 -5.83 -2.43 -2.26
CA GLU A 12 -5.27 -1.10 -2.03
C GLU A 12 -5.58 -0.15 -3.20
N TRP A 13 -5.56 -0.66 -4.44
CA TRP A 13 -5.96 0.09 -5.63
C TRP A 13 -7.44 0.50 -5.59
N GLN A 14 -8.34 -0.37 -5.14
CA GLN A 14 -9.76 -0.05 -5.02
C GLN A 14 -10.00 1.04 -3.96
N LYS A 15 -9.23 1.05 -2.88
CA LYS A 15 -9.34 2.05 -1.80
C LYS A 15 -8.73 3.40 -2.18
N GLY A 16 -7.60 3.39 -2.90
CA GLY A 16 -6.77 4.58 -3.11
C GLY A 16 -6.63 5.06 -4.55
N GLY A 17 -7.02 4.26 -5.54
CA GLY A 17 -6.73 4.49 -6.96
C GLY A 17 -7.31 5.80 -7.49
N ALA A 18 -8.57 6.09 -7.17
CA ALA A 18 -9.23 7.33 -7.56
C ALA A 18 -8.52 8.57 -6.97
N ARG A 19 -8.14 8.52 -5.68
CA ARG A 19 -7.37 9.61 -5.05
C ARG A 19 -6.00 9.75 -5.69
N PHE A 20 -5.32 8.64 -6.01
CA PHE A 20 -4.02 8.68 -6.65
C PHE A 20 -4.07 9.32 -8.05
N GLN A 21 -5.15 9.08 -8.82
CA GLN A 21 -5.36 9.68 -10.13
C GLN A 21 -5.75 11.16 -10.03
N GLY A 22 -6.52 11.55 -9.01
CA GLY A 22 -6.98 12.93 -8.81
C GLY A 22 -6.00 13.85 -8.05
N LYS A 23 -4.96 13.32 -7.42
CA LYS A 23 -4.01 14.14 -6.64
C LYS A 23 -3.22 15.11 -7.52
N ARG A 24 -2.77 16.22 -6.92
CA ARG A 24 -1.88 17.17 -7.63
C ARG A 24 -0.53 16.50 -7.92
N HIS A 25 0.14 16.91 -9.01
CA HIS A 25 1.41 16.28 -9.42
C HIS A 25 2.51 16.34 -8.34
N SER A 26 2.47 17.35 -7.45
CA SER A 26 3.39 17.48 -6.31
C SER A 26 2.87 16.89 -5.00
N GLU A 27 1.63 16.38 -4.95
CA GLU A 27 1.05 15.83 -3.74
C GLU A 27 1.56 14.41 -3.47
N TYR A 28 2.11 14.21 -2.27
CA TYR A 28 2.51 12.89 -1.82
C TYR A 28 1.28 12.04 -1.47
N PHE A 29 1.28 10.80 -1.95
CA PHE A 29 0.24 9.82 -1.67
C PHE A 29 0.89 8.47 -1.38
N ASP A 30 0.69 7.94 -0.18
CA ASP A 30 1.06 6.58 0.17
C ASP A 30 -0.20 5.70 0.25
N PRO A 31 -0.39 4.73 -0.67
CA PRO A 31 -1.49 3.78 -0.61
C PRO A 31 -1.41 2.82 0.59
N CYS A 32 -0.23 2.74 1.23
CA CYS A 32 0.11 1.80 2.28
C CYS A 32 0.27 2.47 3.64
N GLN A 33 -0.37 3.64 3.83
CA GLN A 33 -0.27 4.45 5.05
C GLN A 33 -0.56 3.65 6.32
N GLU A 34 -1.54 2.75 6.31
CA GLU A 34 -1.86 1.92 7.49
C GLU A 34 -0.71 0.98 7.87
N ALA A 35 -0.06 0.35 6.88
CA ALA A 35 1.09 -0.52 7.12
C ALA A 35 2.31 0.31 7.60
N ALA A 36 2.51 1.49 7.03
CA ALA A 36 3.53 2.43 7.49
C ALA A 36 3.29 2.83 8.96
N ASP A 37 2.07 3.22 9.32
CA ASP A 37 1.70 3.60 10.68
C ASP A 37 1.91 2.46 11.69
N ARG A 38 1.61 1.21 11.29
CA ARG A 38 1.90 0.02 12.12
C ARG A 38 3.40 -0.15 12.35
N SER A 39 4.22 0.01 11.31
CA SER A 39 5.68 -0.08 11.44
C SER A 39 6.25 1.04 12.34
N LEU A 40 5.73 2.26 12.24
CA LEU A 40 6.12 3.39 13.08
C LEU A 40 5.67 3.20 14.53
N LYS A 41 4.49 2.62 14.76
CA LYS A 41 4.02 2.23 16.10
C LYS A 41 4.93 1.17 16.72
N CYS A 42 5.39 0.19 15.94
CA CYS A 42 6.34 -0.81 16.42
C CYS A 42 7.67 -0.15 16.83
N LEU A 43 8.23 0.72 15.99
CA LEU A 43 9.48 1.43 16.31
C LEU A 43 9.35 2.26 17.59
N ARG A 44 8.26 3.03 17.73
CA ARG A 44 8.01 3.82 18.95
C ARG A 44 7.92 2.98 20.22
N ARG A 45 7.42 1.74 20.14
CA ARG A 45 7.29 0.83 21.29
C ARG A 45 8.59 0.11 21.64
N ASN A 46 9.46 -0.11 20.65
CA ASN A 46 10.70 -0.89 20.81
C ASN A 46 11.96 -0.02 20.77
N GLY A 47 11.86 1.27 21.13
CA GLY A 47 13.03 2.17 21.18
C GLY A 47 13.74 2.38 19.84
N GLY A 48 13.04 2.14 18.72
CA GLY A 48 13.62 2.23 17.38
C GLY A 48 14.32 0.96 16.89
N ASP A 49 14.25 -0.16 17.63
CA ASP A 49 14.81 -1.43 17.18
C ASP A 49 14.08 -1.93 15.92
N ARG A 50 14.81 -1.95 14.81
CA ARG A 50 14.30 -2.35 13.51
C ARG A 50 14.15 -3.87 13.39
N GLY A 51 14.97 -4.65 14.10
CA GLY A 51 14.91 -6.12 14.06
C GLY A 51 13.56 -6.63 14.55
N MET A 52 13.07 -6.03 15.63
CA MET A 52 11.76 -6.31 16.24
C MET A 52 10.56 -5.95 15.35
N CYS A 53 10.77 -5.15 14.30
CA CYS A 53 9.70 -4.61 13.46
C CYS A 53 9.74 -5.13 12.01
N THR A 54 10.56 -6.14 11.71
CA THR A 54 10.80 -6.65 10.35
C THR A 54 9.50 -7.03 9.64
N ASP A 55 8.58 -7.71 10.33
CA ASP A 55 7.30 -8.15 9.75
C ASP A 55 6.41 -6.96 9.33
N TYR A 56 6.42 -5.87 10.11
CA TYR A 56 5.68 -4.66 9.76
C TYR A 56 6.26 -3.97 8.54
N PHE A 57 7.59 -3.98 8.39
CA PHE A 57 8.24 -3.46 7.17
C PHE A 57 7.94 -4.35 5.97
N GLN A 58 7.89 -5.67 6.16
CA GLN A 58 7.55 -6.59 5.09
C GLN A 58 6.11 -6.36 4.61
N ALA A 59 5.15 -6.23 5.52
CA ALA A 59 3.78 -5.89 5.18
C ALA A 59 3.66 -4.57 4.38
N TYR A 60 4.47 -3.56 4.73
CA TYR A 60 4.52 -2.30 3.96
C TYR A 60 5.10 -2.49 2.55
N LYS A 61 6.14 -3.32 2.39
CA LYS A 61 6.71 -3.64 1.08
C LYS A 61 5.71 -4.40 0.21
N ASP A 62 5.07 -5.43 0.78
CA ASP A 62 4.11 -6.28 0.08
C ASP A 62 2.90 -5.45 -0.39
N CYS A 63 2.40 -4.55 0.46
CA CYS A 63 1.36 -3.59 0.10
C CYS A 63 1.77 -2.74 -1.11
N LYS A 64 2.97 -2.15 -1.10
CA LYS A 64 3.44 -1.33 -2.23
C LYS A 64 3.65 -2.14 -3.50
N GLN A 65 4.11 -3.39 -3.36
CA GLN A 65 4.27 -4.27 -4.51
C GLN A 65 2.92 -4.55 -5.18
N ARG A 66 1.91 -4.96 -4.39
CA ARG A 66 0.54 -5.20 -4.90
C ARG A 66 -0.04 -3.95 -5.55
N TRP A 67 0.12 -2.79 -4.91
CA TRP A 67 -0.32 -1.51 -5.49
C TRP A 67 0.30 -1.24 -6.87
N MET A 68 1.61 -1.46 -7.03
CA MET A 68 2.30 -1.24 -8.31
C MET A 68 1.84 -2.21 -9.40
N GLU A 69 1.57 -3.47 -9.02
CA GLU A 69 1.04 -4.50 -9.92
C GLU A 69 -0.37 -4.13 -10.41
N GLU A 70 -1.27 -3.76 -9.50
CA GLU A 70 -2.64 -3.36 -9.82
C GLU A 70 -2.68 -2.06 -10.63
N MET A 71 -1.82 -1.08 -10.30
CA MET A 71 -1.64 0.14 -11.10
C MET A 71 -1.26 -0.15 -12.54
N LYS A 72 -0.28 -1.06 -12.74
CA LYS A 72 0.18 -1.45 -14.06
C LYS A 72 -0.92 -2.16 -14.84
N GLU A 73 -1.68 -3.02 -14.17
CA GLU A 73 -2.81 -3.70 -14.79
C GLU A 73 -3.93 -2.72 -15.19
N ALA A 74 -4.26 -1.75 -14.34
CA ALA A 74 -5.24 -0.71 -14.62
C ALA A 74 -4.85 0.08 -15.88
N LYS A 75 -3.59 0.54 -15.96
CA LYS A 75 -3.06 1.23 -17.15
C LYS A 75 -3.09 0.35 -18.41
N ARG A 76 -2.78 -0.94 -18.28
CA ARG A 76 -2.84 -1.88 -19.40
C ARG A 76 -4.27 -2.06 -19.93
N LYS A 77 -5.26 -2.10 -19.04
CA LYS A 77 -6.69 -2.20 -19.43
C LYS A 77 -7.16 -0.94 -20.13
N GLU A 78 -6.80 0.24 -19.62
CA GLU A 78 -7.10 1.52 -20.26
C GLU A 78 -6.48 1.62 -21.67
N GLY A 79 -5.19 1.27 -21.81
CA GLY A 79 -4.54 1.26 -23.11
C GLY A 79 -5.18 0.29 -24.12
N LYS A 80 -5.59 -0.91 -23.67
CA LYS A 80 -6.33 -1.85 -24.53
C LYS A 80 -7.70 -1.35 -24.95
N SER A 81 -8.39 -0.61 -24.08
CA SER A 81 -9.68 0.01 -24.40
C SER A 81 -9.59 1.09 -25.47
N TRP A 82 -8.42 1.66 -25.72
CA TRP A 82 -8.21 2.69 -26.73
C TRP A 82 -7.93 2.13 -28.14
N PHE A 83 -7.49 0.87 -28.23
CA PHE A 83 -7.10 0.23 -29.50
C PHE A 83 -8.07 -0.87 -29.98
N GLY A 84 -9.26 -0.97 -29.38
CA GLY A 84 -10.34 -1.87 -29.80
C GLY A 84 -11.60 -1.08 -30.10
#